data_AF-A0A848FVU0-F1
#
_entry.id   AF-A0A848FVU0-F1
#
_cell.length_a   1.000
_cell.length_b   1.000
_cell.length_c   1.000
_cell.angle_alpha   90.00
_cell.angle_beta   90.00
_cell.angle_gamma   90.00
#
_symmetry.space_group_name_H-M   'P 1'
#
loop_
_entity.id
_entity.type
_entity.pdbx_description
1 polymer ?
#
loop_
_entity_poly.entity_id
_entity_poly.type
_entity_poly.pdbx_seq_one_letter_code
_entity_poly.pdbx_strand_id
1 'polypeptide(L)' 'MKTLISVVALILIVAIGIASFVFFQYGVYRLSALLTISSFLAVSGWIYYLIPKKEHLFQ' A
#
# COMPACT_ATOMS: atom_id res chain seq x y z
N MET A 1 -8.21 3.25 17.75
CA MET A 1 -8.85 3.13 16.42
C MET A 1 -7.87 3.26 15.25
N LYS A 2 -6.95 4.25 15.24
CA LYS A 2 -5.94 4.44 14.17
C LYS A 2 -5.04 3.22 13.93
N THR A 3 -4.65 2.51 14.99
CA THR A 3 -3.81 1.29 14.92
C THR A 3 -4.51 0.10 14.28
N LEU A 4 -5.80 -0.11 14.53
CA LEU A 4 -6.57 -1.20 13.91
C LEU A 4 -6.74 -0.98 12.40
N ILE A 5 -7.06 0.24 11.99
CA ILE A 5 -7.16 0.62 10.57
C ILE A 5 -5.80 0.43 9.88
N SER A 6 -4.72 0.76 10.59
CA SER A 6 -3.36 0.50 10.16
C SER A 6 -3.06 -1.02 10.03
N VAL A 7 -3.41 -1.85 11.00
CA VAL A 7 -3.15 -3.29 10.84
C VAL A 7 -3.96 -3.88 9.67
N VAL A 8 -5.24 -3.52 9.56
CA VAL A 8 -6.14 -4.03 8.52
C VAL A 8 -5.63 -3.70 7.13
N ALA A 9 -5.25 -2.44 6.91
CA ALA A 9 -4.94 -2.05 5.55
C ALA A 9 -3.47 -2.38 5.14
N LEU A 10 -2.59 -2.71 6.10
CA LEU A 10 -1.30 -3.38 5.85
C LEU A 10 -1.55 -4.80 5.32
N ILE A 11 -2.49 -5.53 5.93
CA ILE A 11 -2.89 -6.88 5.47
C ILE A 11 -3.43 -6.81 4.03
N LEU A 12 -4.25 -5.80 3.70
CA LEU A 12 -4.75 -5.58 2.35
C LEU A 12 -3.63 -5.31 1.33
N ILE A 13 -2.65 -4.47 1.68
CA ILE A 13 -1.48 -4.20 0.82
C ILE A 13 -0.72 -5.50 0.53
N VAL A 14 -0.45 -6.30 1.56
CA VAL A 14 0.27 -7.58 1.40
C VAL A 14 -0.53 -8.55 0.52
N ALA A 15 -1.85 -8.64 0.70
CA ALA A 15 -2.71 -9.48 -0.13
C ALA A 15 -2.69 -9.06 -1.61
N ILE A 16 -2.69 -7.75 -1.90
CA ILE A 16 -2.59 -7.22 -3.27
C ILE A 16 -1.21 -7.54 -3.87
N GLY A 17 -0.13 -7.45 -3.08
CA GLY A 17 1.20 -7.85 -3.52
C GLY A 17 1.29 -9.33 -3.90
N ILE A 18 0.71 -10.21 -3.08
CA ILE A 18 0.65 -11.65 -3.37
C ILE A 18 -0.19 -11.92 -4.62
N ALA A 19 -1.37 -11.29 -4.73
CA ALA A 19 -2.22 -11.42 -5.92
C ALA A 19 -1.48 -10.96 -7.19
N SER A 20 -0.73 -9.86 -7.11
CA SER A 20 0.10 -9.37 -8.21
C SER A 20 1.13 -10.40 -8.68
N PHE A 21 1.83 -11.02 -7.73
CA PHE A 21 2.83 -12.05 -8.03
C PHE A 21 2.21 -13.30 -8.65
N VAL A 22 1.05 -13.72 -8.14
CA VAL A 22 0.28 -14.84 -8.69
C VAL A 22 -0.17 -14.55 -10.12
N PHE A 23 -0.72 -13.35 -10.41
CA PHE A 23 -1.10 -12.96 -11.76
C PHE A 23 0.09 -12.88 -12.73
N PHE A 24 1.28 -12.53 -12.23
CA PHE A 24 2.50 -12.54 -13.03
C PHE A 24 2.85 -13.96 -13.49
N GLN A 25 2.72 -14.95 -12.60
CA GLN A 25 2.99 -16.35 -12.93
C GLN A 25 1.99 -16.92 -13.96
N TYR A 26 0.72 -16.49 -13.90
CA TYR A 26 -0.29 -16.90 -14.88
C TYR A 26 -0.19 -16.16 -16.22
N GLY A 27 0.86 -15.35 -16.45
CA GLY A 27 1.07 -14.62 -17.70
C GLY A 27 0.17 -13.40 -17.87
N VAL A 28 -0.55 -12.99 -16.83
CA VAL A 28 -1.46 -11.84 -16.86
C VAL A 28 -0.70 -10.56 -16.48
N TYR A 29 0.30 -10.23 -17.29
CA TYR A 29 1.27 -9.17 -17.00
C TYR A 29 0.66 -7.78 -16.85
N ARG A 30 -0.39 -7.46 -17.63
CA ARG A 30 -1.06 -6.15 -17.56
C ARG A 30 -1.72 -5.91 -16.19
N LEU A 31 -2.45 -6.91 -15.68
CA LEU A 31 -3.09 -6.82 -14.37
C LEU A 31 -2.05 -6.86 -13.24
N SER A 32 -1.04 -7.70 -13.34
CA SER A 32 0.06 -7.73 -12.37
C SER A 32 0.79 -6.37 -12.27
N ALA A 33 1.10 -5.73 -13.40
CA ALA A 33 1.71 -4.40 -13.39
C ALA A 33 0.81 -3.36 -12.71
N LEU A 34 -0.49 -3.35 -13.03
CA LEU A 34 -1.46 -2.45 -12.40
C LEU A 34 -1.58 -2.69 -10.89
N LEU A 35 -1.67 -3.95 -10.45
CA LEU A 35 -1.72 -4.30 -9.03
C LEU A 35 -0.42 -3.90 -8.30
N THR A 36 0.73 -4.05 -8.95
CA THR A 36 2.02 -3.66 -8.37
C THR A 36 2.10 -2.15 -8.15
N ILE A 37 1.72 -1.35 -9.16
CA ILE A 37 1.68 0.12 -9.06
C ILE A 37 0.68 0.55 -7.99
N SER A 38 -0.52 -0.06 -7.98
CA SER A 38 -1.56 0.23 -6.99
C SER A 38 -1.10 -0.09 -5.56
N SER A 39 -0.45 -1.24 -5.36
CA SER A 39 0.12 -1.62 -4.06
C SER A 39 1.21 -0.63 -3.60
N PHE A 40 2.07 -0.19 -4.51
CA PHE A 40 3.11 0.80 -4.19
C PHE A 40 2.51 2.16 -3.80
N LEU A 41 1.46 2.60 -4.50
CA LEU A 41 0.75 3.83 -4.18
C LEU A 41 0.04 3.75 -2.83
N ALA A 42 -0.59 2.59 -2.53
CA ALA A 42 -1.24 2.34 -1.25
C ALA A 42 -0.23 2.38 -0.09
N VAL A 43 0.95 1.78 -0.24
CA VAL A 43 2.06 1.88 0.75
C VAL A 43 2.55 3.31 0.90
N SER A 44 2.67 4.06 -0.19
CA SER A 44 3.13 5.45 -0.13
C SER A 44 2.14 6.33 0.63
N GLY A 45 0.84 6.22 0.31
CA GLY A 45 -0.23 6.93 1.02
C GLY A 45 -0.36 6.50 2.49
N TRP A 46 -0.11 5.22 2.76
CA TRP A 46 -0.02 4.68 4.10
C TRP A 46 1.03 5.36 4.96
N ILE A 47 2.26 5.39 4.45
CA ILE A 47 3.41 5.96 5.14
C ILE A 47 3.14 7.44 5.38
N TYR A 48 2.59 8.15 4.38
CA TYR A 48 2.18 9.55 4.53
C TYR A 48 1.13 9.76 5.63
N TYR A 49 0.14 8.87 5.73
CA TYR A 49 -0.87 8.92 6.78
C TYR A 49 -0.31 8.63 8.18
N LEU A 50 0.69 7.75 8.26
CA LEU A 50 1.36 7.41 9.53
C LEU A 50 2.39 8.45 9.97
N ILE A 51 2.98 9.21 9.04
CA ILE A 51 3.91 10.28 9.40
C ILE A 51 3.11 11.38 10.10
N PRO A 52 3.38 11.65 11.40
CA PRO A 52 2.74 12.76 12.07
C PRO A 52 3.17 14.04 11.35
N LYS A 53 2.19 14.83 10.89
CA LYS A 53 2.43 16.17 10.37
C LYS A 53 3.17 16.94 11.47
N LYS A 54 4.48 17.11 11.33
CA LYS A 54 5.27 17.96 12.20
C LYS A 54 4.78 19.37 11.89
N GLU A 55 3.77 19.82 12.64
CA GLU A 55 3.29 21.19 12.55
C GLU A 55 4.50 22.12 12.70
N HIS A 56 4.59 23.05 11.76
CA HIS A 56 5.46 24.22 11.73
C HIS A 56 6.04 24.60 13.09
N LEU A 57 7.23 24.07 13.42
CA LEU A 57 8.04 24.45 14.59
C LEU A 57 9.00 25.60 14.23
N PHE A 58 8.53 26.52 13.40
CA PHE A 58 9.18 27.79 13.07
C PHE A 58 8.09 28.83 12.77
N GLN A 59 7.45 29.32 13.83
CA GLN A 59 6.86 30.65 13.89
C GLN A 59 7.38 31.34 15.14
#